data_AF-A0A8H5N177-F1
#
_entry.id   AF-A0A8H5N177-F1
#
_cell.length_a   1.000
_cell.length_b   1.000
_cell.length_c   1.000
_cell.angle_alpha   90.00
_cell.angle_beta   90.00
_cell.angle_gamma   90.00
#
_symmetry.space_group_name_H-M   'P 1'
#
loop_
_entity.id
_entity.type
_entity.pdbx_description
1 polymer ?
#
loop_
_entity_poly.entity_id
_entity_poly.type
_entity_poly.pdbx_seq_one_letter_code
_entity_poly.pdbx_strand_id
1 'polypeptide(L)'
;MDELFSTAETTVLYLDDVSPKVVNELYKDKRTPERLSSVISVCNAKYFKRVWTAMEFIRSERVRMMISNYTYLPDLDDSAFLGQVFKAWKDEVRQHEKVHDLERKVQMGKNQVPWSLGTLRQAKLLKRMNFAMATALLCKRGCRDRMDFLHALRGIVRARSFKPNSSDFKLEYYRIAWECLKVGDYSPLLITPFMGAIERRGPGHWSEFGYSDVFTWQLGQEVSPPTLGKYTTLDDSEQRVTLHVEDIGTVSIVGRPEKGSMIQAFSSAAKLALEIDGPDVKDFITALGRTHTGSASTTMEILEEKNEVNRLQGVLNRLYNSPEVPTWPLDGKDSIKWLADVLSFSKLRPGDDQTVLGDNAARFGTIHCRPYDYTVGITCTGCGRMFAHKVGSSVLPTELRNAKAYRIPGLKYLCSEKDGLGILVQGNKIVGRMIWATPACSCRKTEVVTLRMPEFFLPSAFSIN
;
A
#
# COMPACT_ATOMS: atom_id res chain seq x y z
N MET A 1 11.36 20.65 -21.68
CA MET A 1 10.96 21.03 -20.31
C MET A 1 11.73 20.22 -19.26
N ASP A 2 11.96 18.92 -19.48
CA ASP A 2 12.73 18.03 -18.57
C ASP A 2 14.15 18.49 -18.21
N GLU A 3 14.84 19.14 -19.15
CA GLU A 3 16.22 19.62 -18.95
C GLU A 3 16.26 20.81 -17.99
N LEU A 4 15.29 21.74 -18.09
CA LEU A 4 15.26 22.98 -17.32
C LEU A 4 15.45 22.76 -15.81
N PHE A 5 14.79 21.73 -15.26
CA PHE A 5 14.84 21.42 -13.83
C PHE A 5 16.10 20.65 -13.43
N SER A 6 16.65 19.84 -14.34
CA SER A 6 17.91 19.13 -14.08
C SER A 6 19.14 19.99 -14.32
N THR A 7 19.05 21.07 -15.09
CA THR A 7 20.18 21.97 -15.37
C THR A 7 20.26 23.16 -14.41
N ALA A 8 19.19 23.46 -13.68
CA ALA A 8 19.20 24.54 -12.70
C ALA A 8 20.04 24.16 -11.47
N GLU A 9 21.05 24.97 -11.15
CA GLU A 9 21.92 24.76 -9.97
C GLU A 9 21.11 24.73 -8.67
N THR A 10 20.09 25.57 -8.54
CA THR A 10 19.18 25.62 -7.40
C THR A 10 17.78 25.99 -7.83
N THR A 11 16.78 25.25 -7.34
CA THR A 11 15.37 25.61 -7.46
C THR A 11 14.87 26.16 -6.12
N VAL A 12 14.35 27.38 -6.14
CA VAL A 12 13.77 28.02 -4.95
C VAL A 12 12.26 27.79 -4.96
N LEU A 13 11.75 27.11 -3.92
CA LEU A 13 10.32 26.99 -3.70
C LEU A 13 9.85 28.18 -2.87
N TYR A 14 9.01 29.01 -3.47
CA TYR A 14 8.36 30.08 -2.73
C TYR A 14 7.05 29.56 -2.12
N LEU A 15 7.03 29.48 -0.79
CA LEU A 15 5.89 29.10 0.03
C LEU A 15 5.30 30.40 0.63
N ASP A 16 4.61 31.16 -0.23
CA ASP A 16 4.03 32.49 0.07
C ASP A 16 3.04 32.47 1.25
N ASP A 17 2.46 31.31 1.54
CA ASP A 17 1.49 31.06 2.59
C ASP A 17 2.06 30.32 3.82
N VAL A 18 3.37 30.09 3.87
CA VAL A 18 4.07 29.54 5.04
C VAL A 18 4.81 30.66 5.77
N SER A 19 4.44 30.93 7.02
CA SER A 19 5.05 32.00 7.82
C SER A 19 6.28 31.54 8.62
N PRO A 20 7.15 32.46 9.08
CA PRO A 20 8.26 32.11 9.97
C PRO A 20 7.81 31.38 11.24
N LYS A 21 6.63 31.72 11.78
CA LYS A 21 6.05 31.05 12.95
C LYS A 21 5.81 29.57 12.66
N VAL A 22 5.26 29.23 11.49
CA VAL A 22 5.03 27.83 11.09
C VAL A 22 6.34 27.05 11.05
N VAL A 23 7.40 27.63 10.50
CA VAL A 23 8.73 27.01 10.47
C VAL A 23 9.27 26.82 11.89
N ASN A 24 9.22 27.86 12.72
CA ASN A 24 9.72 27.78 14.10
C ASN A 24 9.00 26.71 14.93
N GLU A 25 7.66 26.62 14.83
CA GLU A 25 6.87 25.61 15.53
C GLU A 25 7.13 24.20 14.98
N LEU A 26 7.27 24.04 13.66
CA LEU A 26 7.56 22.76 13.02
C LEU A 26 8.88 22.16 13.52
N TYR A 27 9.90 22.99 13.72
CA TYR A 27 11.25 22.57 14.15
C TYR A 27 11.40 22.40 15.67
N LYS A 28 10.35 22.65 16.47
CA LYS A 28 10.40 22.29 17.89
C LYS A 28 10.46 20.77 18.05
N ASP A 29 11.27 20.31 19.00
CA ASP A 29 11.34 18.89 19.34
C ASP A 29 10.13 18.41 20.16
N LYS A 30 9.47 19.32 20.87
CA LYS A 30 8.31 18.98 21.71
C LYS A 30 7.06 18.78 20.85
N ARG A 31 6.27 17.77 21.19
CA ARG A 31 4.93 17.55 20.64
C ARG A 31 3.99 18.64 21.18
N THR A 32 3.45 19.47 20.30
CA THR A 32 2.49 20.53 20.65
C THR A 32 1.39 20.63 19.59
N PRO A 33 0.17 21.11 19.96
CA PRO A 33 -0.88 21.40 18.98
C PRO A 33 -0.41 22.34 17.85
N GLU A 34 0.46 23.30 18.17
CA GLU A 34 1.03 24.25 17.21
C GLU A 34 1.98 23.57 16.22
N ARG A 35 2.76 22.58 16.67
CA ARG A 35 3.61 21.77 15.80
C ARG A 35 2.76 20.97 14.82
N LEU A 36 1.69 20.31 15.27
CA LEU A 36 0.74 19.60 14.39
C LEU A 36 0.05 20.56 13.40
N SER A 37 -0.40 21.73 13.88
CA SER A 37 -0.96 22.78 13.00
C SER A 37 0.04 23.26 11.94
N SER A 38 1.33 23.28 12.28
CA SER A 38 2.40 23.63 11.34
C SER A 38 2.65 22.55 10.29
N VAL A 39 2.58 21.26 10.66
CA VAL A 39 2.58 20.15 9.71
C VAL A 39 1.45 20.34 8.70
N ILE A 40 0.23 20.60 9.18
CA ILE A 40 -0.93 20.87 8.31
C ILE A 40 -0.65 22.08 7.42
N SER A 41 -0.19 23.21 7.98
CA SER A 41 0.07 24.43 7.21
C SER A 41 1.04 24.20 6.04
N VAL A 42 2.17 23.52 6.29
CA VAL A 42 3.15 23.20 5.24
C VAL A 42 2.55 22.28 4.18
N CYS A 43 1.83 21.23 4.58
CA CYS A 43 1.31 20.24 3.64
C CYS A 43 0.20 20.78 2.72
N ASN A 44 -0.42 21.90 3.09
CA ASN A 44 -1.47 22.55 2.31
C ASN A 44 -1.05 23.87 1.70
N ALA A 45 0.25 24.17 1.74
CA ALA A 45 0.82 25.31 1.04
C ALA A 45 0.39 25.30 -0.43
N LYS A 46 0.05 26.47 -0.99
CA LYS A 46 -0.41 26.62 -2.38
C LYS A 46 0.52 25.95 -3.39
N TYR A 47 1.84 26.00 -3.15
CA TYR A 47 2.84 25.33 -3.98
C TYR A 47 2.51 23.85 -4.20
N PHE A 48 2.13 23.14 -3.15
CA PHE A 48 1.85 21.71 -3.19
C PHE A 48 0.49 21.34 -3.83
N LYS A 49 -0.38 22.32 -4.09
CA LYS A 49 -1.67 22.09 -4.77
C LYS A 49 -1.54 21.96 -6.28
N ARG A 50 -0.37 22.29 -6.84
CA ARG A 50 -0.10 22.22 -8.28
C ARG A 50 0.53 20.87 -8.62
N VAL A 51 0.20 20.35 -9.80
CA VAL A 51 0.69 19.02 -10.24
C VAL A 51 2.13 19.11 -10.72
N TRP A 52 2.43 20.15 -11.50
CA TRP A 52 3.76 20.44 -12.02
C TRP A 52 4.81 20.55 -10.91
N THR A 53 4.45 21.06 -9.73
CA THR A 53 5.40 21.25 -8.63
C THR A 53 5.92 19.93 -8.06
N ALA A 54 5.22 18.81 -8.25
CA ALA A 54 5.75 17.50 -7.93
C ALA A 54 6.90 17.13 -8.88
N MET A 55 6.72 17.32 -10.18
CA MET A 55 7.76 17.07 -11.18
C MET A 55 8.94 18.04 -11.01
N GLU A 56 8.68 19.34 -10.86
CA GLU A 56 9.68 20.36 -10.55
C GLU A 56 10.51 19.92 -9.35
N PHE A 57 9.86 19.66 -8.21
CA PHE A 57 10.51 19.26 -6.97
C PHE A 57 11.36 17.99 -7.14
N ILE A 58 10.80 16.93 -7.73
CA ILE A 58 11.47 15.64 -7.90
C ILE A 58 12.72 15.81 -8.77
N ARG A 59 12.59 16.52 -9.89
CA ARG A 59 13.63 16.64 -10.91
C ARG A 59 14.75 17.59 -10.49
N SER A 60 14.46 18.69 -9.81
CA SER A 60 15.45 19.66 -9.34
C SER A 60 16.62 19.00 -8.64
N GLU A 61 17.86 19.36 -8.92
CA GLU A 61 19.02 18.80 -8.21
C GLU A 61 19.02 19.28 -6.75
N ARG A 62 19.11 20.59 -6.56
CA ARG A 62 19.06 21.25 -5.26
C ARG A 62 17.78 22.04 -5.10
N VAL A 63 17.14 21.88 -3.94
CA VAL A 63 15.90 22.61 -3.59
C VAL A 63 16.14 23.43 -2.35
N ARG A 64 15.75 24.70 -2.40
CA ARG A 64 15.80 25.65 -1.27
C ARG A 64 14.44 26.28 -1.08
N MET A 65 14.18 26.79 0.11
CA MET A 65 12.87 27.35 0.46
C MET A 65 12.97 28.85 0.69
N MET A 66 11.95 29.55 0.23
CA MET A 66 11.66 30.92 0.59
C MET A 66 10.24 30.95 1.17
N ILE A 67 10.08 31.57 2.33
CA ILE A 67 8.79 31.64 3.04
C ILE A 67 8.13 33.02 2.87
N SER A 68 6.92 33.21 3.42
CA SER A 68 6.04 34.35 3.11
C SER A 68 6.66 35.74 3.29
N ASN A 69 7.62 35.90 4.21
CA ASN A 69 8.34 37.14 4.47
C ASN A 69 9.63 37.28 3.64
N TYR A 70 9.77 36.53 2.54
CA TYR A 70 10.95 36.49 1.67
C TYR A 70 12.23 36.03 2.37
N THR A 71 12.13 35.43 3.57
CA THR A 71 13.29 34.80 4.20
C THR A 71 13.68 33.57 3.40
N TYR A 72 14.87 33.64 2.83
CA TYR A 72 15.53 32.51 2.20
C TYR A 72 16.16 31.62 3.27
N LEU A 73 15.95 30.31 3.15
CA LEU A 73 16.41 29.31 4.13
C LEU A 73 17.50 28.41 3.50
N PRO A 74 18.72 28.94 3.26
CA PRO A 74 19.79 28.20 2.58
C PRO A 74 20.38 27.06 3.42
N ASP A 75 20.39 27.22 4.74
CA ASP A 75 21.08 26.32 5.66
C ASP A 75 20.23 25.12 6.09
N LEU A 76 18.94 25.11 5.72
CA LEU A 76 18.06 23.98 5.97
C LEU A 76 18.28 22.90 4.91
N ASP A 77 18.89 21.79 5.30
CA ASP A 77 19.00 20.57 4.49
C ASP A 77 17.74 19.69 4.59
N ASP A 78 16.57 20.34 4.54
CA ASP A 78 15.27 19.67 4.53
C ASP A 78 14.40 20.24 3.42
N SER A 79 14.54 19.65 2.23
CA SER A 79 13.83 20.07 1.03
C SER A 79 12.32 20.14 1.28
N ALA A 80 11.77 21.35 1.21
CA ALA A 80 10.36 21.66 1.45
C ALA A 80 9.83 21.18 2.83
N PHE A 81 10.72 21.12 3.84
CA PHE A 81 10.42 20.71 5.22
C PHE A 81 9.89 19.26 5.36
N LEU A 82 10.08 18.41 4.34
CA LEU A 82 9.47 17.07 4.29
C LEU A 82 9.99 16.13 5.38
N GLY A 83 11.26 16.26 5.76
CA GLY A 83 11.88 15.51 6.84
C GLY A 83 11.21 15.82 8.18
N GLN A 84 11.06 17.11 8.49
CA GLN A 84 10.48 17.53 9.76
C GLN A 84 8.96 17.36 9.81
N VAL A 85 8.25 17.59 8.70
CA VAL A 85 6.83 17.24 8.54
C VAL A 85 6.62 15.75 8.86
N PHE A 86 7.45 14.88 8.28
CA PHE A 86 7.34 13.44 8.49
C PHE A 86 7.67 13.03 9.93
N LYS A 87 8.70 13.62 10.55
CA LYS A 87 9.05 13.40 11.96
C LYS A 87 7.88 13.79 12.87
N ALA A 88 7.37 15.01 12.73
CA ALA A 88 6.27 15.53 13.54
C ALA A 88 4.99 14.71 13.37
N TRP A 89 4.66 14.31 12.14
CA TRP A 89 3.49 13.45 11.88
C TRP A 89 3.63 12.10 12.58
N LYS A 90 4.79 11.45 12.50
CA LYS A 90 5.04 10.16 13.17
C LYS A 90 4.92 10.25 14.68
N ASP A 91 5.43 11.33 15.27
CA ASP A 91 5.33 11.56 16.72
C ASP A 91 3.87 11.62 17.19
N GLU A 92 2.99 12.21 16.37
CA GLU A 92 1.54 12.26 16.63
C GLU A 92 0.87 10.91 16.37
N VAL A 93 1.20 10.21 15.27
CA VAL A 93 0.61 8.90 14.94
C VAL A 93 0.81 7.88 16.07
N ARG A 94 1.96 7.89 16.75
CA ARG A 94 2.25 7.01 17.90
C ARG A 94 1.32 7.20 19.09
N GLN A 95 0.59 8.32 19.18
CA GLN A 95 -0.37 8.61 20.25
C GLN A 95 -1.77 8.04 19.97
N HIS A 96 -1.97 7.43 18.80
CA HIS A 96 -3.25 6.91 18.36
C HIS A 96 -3.14 5.43 18.01
N GLU A 97 -4.10 4.63 18.46
CA GLU A 97 -4.17 3.20 18.09
C GLU A 97 -4.29 3.02 16.57
N LYS A 98 -4.98 3.94 15.90
CA LYS A 98 -5.20 3.96 14.45
C LYS A 98 -4.99 5.36 13.89
N VAL A 99 -4.17 5.48 12.84
CA VAL A 99 -3.86 6.78 12.22
C VAL A 99 -5.12 7.49 11.68
N HIS A 100 -6.13 6.75 11.25
CA HIS A 100 -7.39 7.34 10.75
C HIS A 100 -8.12 8.19 11.82
N ASP A 101 -7.88 7.96 13.11
CA ASP A 101 -8.47 8.78 14.17
C ASP A 101 -7.81 10.16 14.23
N LEU A 102 -6.48 10.20 14.07
CA LEU A 102 -5.74 11.44 13.91
C LEU A 102 -6.15 12.16 12.62
N GLU A 103 -6.25 11.43 11.50
CA GLU A 103 -6.68 11.98 10.21
C GLU A 103 -8.07 12.62 10.30
N ARG A 104 -9.01 11.98 11.01
CA ARG A 104 -10.34 12.54 11.28
C ARG A 104 -10.26 13.81 12.13
N LYS A 105 -9.43 13.80 13.17
CA LYS A 105 -9.20 14.95 14.05
C LYS A 105 -8.65 16.16 13.28
N VAL A 106 -7.77 15.93 12.32
CA VAL A 106 -7.21 16.99 11.44
C VAL A 106 -8.06 17.24 10.19
N GLN A 107 -9.30 16.75 10.15
CA GLN A 107 -10.29 16.97 9.09
C GLN A 107 -9.83 16.51 7.69
N MET A 108 -9.46 15.23 7.59
CA MET A 108 -9.28 14.55 6.32
C MET A 108 -10.39 14.86 5.31
N GLY A 109 -10.02 15.29 4.10
CA GLY A 109 -10.97 15.60 3.01
C GLY A 109 -11.14 17.09 2.71
N LYS A 110 -10.72 18.01 3.59
CA LYS A 110 -10.94 19.46 3.44
C LYS A 110 -9.70 20.28 3.02
N ASN A 111 -8.82 19.72 2.19
CA ASN A 111 -7.54 20.36 1.79
C ASN A 111 -6.61 20.73 2.98
N GLN A 112 -6.63 19.94 4.06
CA GLN A 112 -5.85 20.20 5.29
C GLN A 112 -5.00 19.02 5.77
N VAL A 113 -4.13 18.44 4.91
CA VAL A 113 -3.64 17.09 5.21
C VAL A 113 -2.19 16.75 4.80
N PRO A 114 -1.40 16.06 5.64
CA PRO A 114 -0.03 15.63 5.32
C PRO A 114 0.11 14.62 4.19
N TRP A 115 -0.91 13.82 3.94
CA TRP A 115 -0.89 12.80 2.88
C TRP A 115 -1.10 13.38 1.47
N SER A 116 -1.45 14.66 1.34
CA SER A 116 -1.47 15.38 0.05
C SER A 116 -0.11 15.34 -0.64
N LEU A 117 0.95 15.29 0.17
CA LEU A 117 2.31 15.23 -0.31
C LEU A 117 2.65 13.86 -0.88
N GLY A 118 1.91 12.82 -0.49
CA GLY A 118 2.17 11.44 -0.90
C GLY A 118 3.62 11.04 -0.60
N THR A 119 4.20 10.25 -1.50
CA THR A 119 5.57 9.74 -1.37
C THR A 119 6.63 10.71 -1.92
N LEU A 120 6.36 12.02 -1.91
CA LEU A 120 7.22 13.03 -2.56
C LEU A 120 8.67 13.02 -2.05
N ARG A 121 8.89 12.80 -0.75
CA ARG A 121 10.24 12.67 -0.18
C ARG A 121 11.01 11.52 -0.82
N GLN A 122 10.38 10.36 -0.97
CA GLN A 122 10.99 9.19 -1.62
C GLN A 122 11.17 9.45 -3.11
N ALA A 123 10.16 10.02 -3.78
CA ALA A 123 10.21 10.39 -5.18
C ALA A 123 11.41 11.28 -5.52
N LYS A 124 11.69 12.27 -4.66
CA LYS A 124 12.84 13.18 -4.77
C LYS A 124 14.18 12.46 -4.72
N LEU A 125 14.33 11.54 -3.77
CA LEU A 125 15.55 10.73 -3.62
C LEU A 125 15.79 9.86 -4.86
N LEU A 126 14.72 9.31 -5.42
CA LEU A 126 14.79 8.34 -6.51
C LEU A 126 14.85 9.00 -7.90
N LYS A 127 14.43 10.26 -8.02
CA LYS A 127 14.27 11.04 -9.27
C LYS A 127 13.28 10.47 -10.28
N ARG A 128 12.99 9.19 -10.21
CA ARG A 128 12.11 8.39 -11.06
C ARG A 128 11.42 7.34 -10.20
N MET A 129 10.14 7.10 -10.43
CA MET A 129 9.30 6.20 -9.65
C MET A 129 8.69 5.10 -10.52
N ASN A 130 8.23 4.04 -9.87
CA ASN A 130 7.34 3.09 -10.53
C ASN A 130 6.00 3.76 -10.92
N PHE A 131 5.36 3.22 -11.95
CA PHE A 131 4.14 3.72 -12.57
C PHE A 131 3.03 3.97 -11.56
N ALA A 132 2.81 3.00 -10.66
CA ALA A 132 1.71 3.08 -9.73
C ALA A 132 1.94 4.11 -8.63
N MET A 133 3.17 4.26 -8.14
CA MET A 133 3.56 5.31 -7.19
C MET A 133 3.47 6.71 -7.83
N ALA A 134 3.87 6.83 -9.11
CA ALA A 134 3.75 8.06 -9.87
C ALA A 134 2.29 8.46 -10.11
N THR A 135 1.47 7.53 -10.58
CA THR A 135 0.03 7.71 -10.68
C THR A 135 -0.54 8.17 -9.34
N ALA A 136 -0.28 7.40 -8.27
CA ALA A 136 -0.79 7.70 -6.94
C ALA A 136 -0.41 9.09 -6.42
N LEU A 137 0.84 9.50 -6.63
CA LEU A 137 1.33 10.81 -6.23
C LEU A 137 0.58 11.93 -6.96
N LEU A 138 0.49 11.85 -8.30
CA LEU A 138 -0.15 12.90 -9.12
C LEU A 138 -1.65 12.97 -8.87
N CYS A 139 -2.29 11.81 -8.70
CA CYS A 139 -3.67 11.68 -8.30
C CYS A 139 -3.95 12.43 -6.98
N LYS A 140 -3.12 12.27 -5.95
CA LYS A 140 -3.26 12.98 -4.66
C LYS A 140 -3.12 14.51 -4.76
N ARG A 141 -2.60 15.03 -5.87
CA ARG A 141 -2.49 16.47 -6.14
C ARG A 141 -3.75 17.06 -6.80
N GLY A 142 -4.74 16.23 -7.15
CA GLY A 142 -6.00 16.70 -7.71
C GLY A 142 -5.87 17.34 -9.10
N CYS A 143 -5.04 16.76 -9.97
CA CYS A 143 -4.87 17.24 -11.34
C CYS A 143 -6.20 17.26 -12.09
N ARG A 144 -6.57 18.42 -12.66
CA ARG A 144 -7.79 18.59 -13.46
C ARG A 144 -7.57 18.58 -14.97
N ASP A 145 -6.34 18.83 -15.42
CA ASP A 145 -5.97 18.77 -16.83
C ASP A 145 -5.32 17.42 -17.17
N ARG A 146 -5.84 16.79 -18.22
CA ARG A 146 -5.44 15.44 -18.63
C ARG A 146 -4.05 15.40 -19.22
N MET A 147 -3.70 16.42 -20.01
CA MET A 147 -2.41 16.47 -20.68
C MET A 147 -1.32 16.82 -19.67
N ASP A 148 -1.58 17.74 -18.75
CA ASP A 148 -0.68 18.04 -17.63
C ASP A 148 -0.41 16.78 -16.79
N PHE A 149 -1.45 15.97 -16.53
CA PHE A 149 -1.26 14.70 -15.82
C PHE A 149 -0.34 13.76 -16.59
N LEU A 150 -0.57 13.54 -17.88
CA LEU A 150 0.27 12.66 -18.72
C LEU A 150 1.70 13.17 -18.84
N HIS A 151 1.87 14.48 -19.01
CA HIS A 151 3.18 15.11 -19.09
C HIS A 151 3.95 14.95 -17.77
N ALA A 152 3.31 15.27 -16.63
CA ALA A 152 3.92 15.07 -15.32
C ALA A 152 4.24 13.59 -15.05
N LEU A 153 3.34 12.68 -15.43
CA LEU A 153 3.54 11.24 -15.28
C LEU A 153 4.78 10.76 -16.04
N ARG A 154 4.90 11.11 -17.33
CA ARG A 154 6.09 10.82 -18.16
C ARG A 154 7.38 11.40 -17.56
N GLY A 155 7.29 12.59 -16.97
CA GLY A 155 8.41 13.27 -16.34
C GLY A 155 8.95 12.56 -15.08
N ILE A 156 8.14 11.72 -14.42
CA ILE A 156 8.51 11.10 -13.14
C ILE A 156 8.52 9.57 -13.13
N VAL A 157 7.93 8.89 -14.12
CA VAL A 157 8.03 7.41 -14.22
C VAL A 157 9.41 6.96 -14.69
N ARG A 158 9.75 5.69 -14.40
CA ARG A 158 10.99 5.02 -14.83
C ARG A 158 11.15 4.96 -16.36
N ALA A 159 10.08 4.68 -17.10
CA ALA A 159 10.11 4.60 -18.55
C ALA A 159 10.41 5.98 -19.17
N ARG A 160 11.34 6.02 -20.13
CA ARG A 160 11.63 7.23 -20.90
C ARG A 160 10.80 7.21 -22.18
N SER A 161 9.70 7.96 -22.21
CA SER A 161 8.90 8.14 -23.42
C SER A 161 8.64 9.64 -23.63
N PHE A 162 9.16 10.19 -24.71
CA PHE A 162 9.40 11.64 -24.83
C PHE A 162 8.29 12.45 -25.49
N LYS A 163 7.33 11.82 -26.21
CA LYS A 163 6.19 12.53 -26.80
C LYS A 163 4.90 11.73 -26.68
N PRO A 164 3.75 12.38 -26.39
CA PRO A 164 2.44 11.80 -26.66
C PRO A 164 2.34 11.55 -28.17
N ASN A 165 1.85 10.39 -28.58
CA ASN A 165 1.54 10.15 -30.01
C ASN A 165 0.04 10.25 -30.28
N SER A 166 -0.76 10.62 -29.27
CA SER A 166 -2.21 10.75 -29.32
C SER A 166 -2.68 11.79 -28.31
N SER A 167 -3.83 12.40 -28.60
CA SER A 167 -4.62 13.21 -27.66
C SER A 167 -5.58 12.37 -26.80
N ASP A 168 -5.70 11.06 -27.08
CA ASP A 168 -6.50 10.14 -26.27
C ASP A 168 -5.78 9.83 -24.96
N PHE A 169 -6.35 10.31 -23.85
CA PHE A 169 -5.81 10.10 -22.52
C PHE A 169 -5.68 8.62 -22.15
N LYS A 170 -6.71 7.82 -22.42
CA LYS A 170 -6.72 6.40 -22.06
C LYS A 170 -5.62 5.68 -22.82
N LEU A 171 -5.54 5.89 -24.14
CA LEU A 171 -4.50 5.27 -24.96
C LEU A 171 -3.08 5.63 -24.48
N GLU A 172 -2.83 6.91 -24.21
CA GLU A 172 -1.51 7.36 -23.74
C GLU A 172 -1.19 6.87 -22.32
N TYR A 173 -2.17 6.82 -21.43
CA TYR A 173 -1.99 6.32 -20.07
C TYR A 173 -1.62 4.83 -20.08
N TYR A 174 -2.32 4.03 -20.88
CA TYR A 174 -1.98 2.62 -21.09
C TYR A 174 -0.60 2.44 -21.75
N ARG A 175 -0.25 3.29 -22.71
CA ARG A 175 1.08 3.25 -23.33
C ARG A 175 2.18 3.53 -22.29
N ILE A 176 2.02 4.53 -21.42
CA ILE A 176 2.99 4.80 -20.36
C ILE A 176 3.14 3.59 -19.43
N ALA A 177 2.02 2.97 -19.04
CA ALA A 177 2.02 1.76 -18.23
C ALA A 177 2.76 0.60 -18.91
N TRP A 178 2.53 0.41 -20.21
CA TRP A 178 3.17 -0.62 -21.03
C TRP A 178 4.67 -0.39 -21.18
N GLU A 179 5.10 0.85 -21.42
CA GLU A 179 6.52 1.21 -21.48
C GLU A 179 7.21 1.04 -20.12
N CYS A 180 6.50 1.25 -19.00
CA CYS A 180 6.98 0.90 -17.68
C CYS A 180 7.24 -0.61 -17.54
N LEU A 181 6.33 -1.46 -18.02
CA LEU A 181 6.53 -2.91 -18.01
C LEU A 181 7.75 -3.33 -18.84
N LYS A 182 7.98 -2.71 -19.99
CA LYS A 182 9.16 -2.96 -20.84
C LYS A 182 10.48 -2.71 -20.12
N VAL A 183 10.52 -1.76 -19.20
CA VAL A 183 11.72 -1.47 -18.38
C VAL A 183 11.74 -2.22 -17.03
N GLY A 184 10.88 -3.24 -16.88
CA GLY A 184 10.85 -4.10 -15.71
C GLY A 184 10.05 -3.58 -14.51
N ASP A 185 9.24 -2.54 -14.68
CA ASP A 185 8.34 -2.04 -13.64
C ASP A 185 7.00 -2.79 -13.66
N TYR A 186 6.77 -3.64 -12.65
CA TYR A 186 5.59 -4.53 -12.57
C TYR A 186 4.41 -3.86 -11.87
N SER A 187 4.58 -2.63 -11.37
CA SER A 187 3.52 -1.91 -10.69
C SER A 187 2.25 -1.67 -11.53
N PRO A 188 2.29 -1.59 -12.88
CA PRO A 188 1.10 -1.59 -13.72
C PRO A 188 0.23 -2.84 -13.58
N LEU A 189 0.80 -4.01 -13.28
CA LEU A 189 0.02 -5.25 -13.08
C LEU A 189 -0.57 -5.34 -11.67
N LEU A 190 -0.03 -4.55 -10.73
CA LEU A 190 -0.30 -4.66 -9.30
C LEU A 190 -1.13 -3.50 -8.76
N ILE A 191 -1.24 -2.39 -9.50
CA ILE A 191 -2.13 -1.27 -9.15
C ILE A 191 -3.58 -1.75 -9.11
N THR A 192 -4.39 -1.17 -8.22
CA THR A 192 -5.80 -1.54 -8.13
C THR A 192 -6.50 -1.19 -9.46
N PRO A 193 -7.16 -2.17 -10.12
CA PRO A 193 -7.88 -1.91 -11.35
C PRO A 193 -9.20 -1.16 -11.09
N PHE A 194 -9.87 -0.78 -12.17
CA PHE A 194 -11.27 -0.41 -12.16
C PHE A 194 -12.12 -1.60 -11.67
N MET A 195 -12.86 -1.40 -10.58
CA MET A 195 -13.64 -2.46 -9.92
C MET A 195 -15.13 -2.46 -10.29
N GLY A 196 -15.56 -1.57 -11.20
CA GLY A 196 -16.93 -1.52 -11.71
C GLY A 196 -18.02 -1.48 -10.63
N ALA A 197 -19.10 -2.24 -10.84
CA ALA A 197 -20.27 -2.27 -9.97
C ALA A 197 -20.04 -2.94 -8.58
N ILE A 198 -18.91 -3.61 -8.39
CA ILE A 198 -18.54 -4.23 -7.10
C ILE A 198 -18.16 -3.14 -6.09
N GLU A 199 -17.81 -1.97 -6.59
CA GLU A 199 -17.39 -0.84 -5.79
C GLU A 199 -18.57 -0.15 -5.07
N ARG A 200 -18.75 -0.47 -3.79
CA ARG A 200 -19.88 -0.02 -2.98
C ARG A 200 -19.73 1.38 -2.37
N ARG A 201 -18.55 2.02 -2.44
CA ARG A 201 -18.37 3.39 -1.94
C ARG A 201 -18.93 4.46 -2.87
N GLY A 202 -19.40 4.06 -4.05
CA GLY A 202 -20.10 4.92 -5.01
C GLY A 202 -19.19 5.97 -5.66
N PRO A 203 -19.59 6.55 -6.81
CA PRO A 203 -18.77 7.47 -7.59
C PRO A 203 -18.27 8.69 -6.79
N GLY A 204 -18.93 9.14 -5.71
CA GLY A 204 -18.45 10.25 -4.88
C GLY A 204 -17.08 10.04 -4.19
N HIS A 205 -16.69 8.79 -3.93
CA HIS A 205 -15.35 8.44 -3.43
C HIS A 205 -14.28 8.39 -4.55
N TRP A 206 -14.70 8.38 -5.81
CA TRP A 206 -13.87 8.20 -7.00
C TRP A 206 -13.85 9.43 -7.92
N SER A 207 -14.90 10.24 -7.85
CA SER A 207 -15.19 11.33 -8.77
C SER A 207 -14.27 12.52 -8.54
N GLU A 208 -13.74 12.62 -7.34
CA GLU A 208 -12.69 13.53 -6.98
C GLU A 208 -11.52 12.64 -6.59
N PHE A 209 -10.35 12.82 -7.21
CA PHE A 209 -9.08 12.35 -6.65
C PHE A 209 -8.72 13.14 -5.38
N GLY A 210 -9.72 13.38 -4.53
CA GLY A 210 -9.73 14.20 -3.34
C GLY A 210 -9.61 13.31 -2.12
N TYR A 211 -8.41 13.36 -1.54
CA TYR A 211 -8.10 13.35 -0.10
C TYR A 211 -8.64 12.25 0.83
N SER A 212 -9.48 11.33 0.38
CA SER A 212 -10.14 10.29 1.18
C SER A 212 -10.25 9.01 0.34
N ASP A 213 -9.59 7.94 0.77
CA ASP A 213 -9.67 6.60 0.17
C ASP A 213 -9.14 6.42 -1.24
N VAL A 214 -7.97 7.02 -1.53
CA VAL A 214 -7.27 6.72 -2.77
C VAL A 214 -6.84 5.25 -2.74
N PHE A 215 -7.41 4.41 -3.62
CA PHE A 215 -6.98 3.05 -4.05
C PHE A 215 -5.57 3.04 -4.65
N THR A 216 -4.69 3.76 -3.99
CA THR A 216 -3.38 4.13 -4.44
C THR A 216 -2.38 3.14 -3.94
N TRP A 217 -1.47 2.87 -4.83
CA TRP A 217 -0.19 2.29 -4.56
C TRP A 217 0.41 2.74 -3.23
N GLN A 218 0.24 1.90 -2.20
CA GLN A 218 0.87 2.04 -0.88
C GLN A 218 1.93 0.95 -0.65
N LEU A 219 2.24 0.14 -1.68
CA LEU A 219 3.37 -0.78 -1.66
C LEU A 219 4.72 -0.04 -1.59
N GLY A 220 4.77 1.18 -2.12
CA GLY A 220 5.96 2.03 -2.11
C GLY A 220 6.93 1.74 -3.25
N GLN A 221 8.18 2.17 -3.09
CA GLN A 221 9.25 1.96 -4.07
C GLN A 221 9.59 0.47 -4.19
N GLU A 222 10.00 0.04 -5.39
CA GLU A 222 10.57 -1.29 -5.60
C GLU A 222 11.95 -1.36 -4.94
N VAL A 223 12.11 -2.33 -4.04
CA VAL A 223 13.34 -2.58 -3.29
C VAL A 223 14.13 -3.74 -3.92
N SER A 224 13.43 -4.72 -4.49
CA SER A 224 14.05 -5.85 -5.20
C SER A 224 13.23 -6.19 -6.46
N PRO A 225 13.85 -6.33 -7.64
CA PRO A 225 13.18 -6.74 -8.86
C PRO A 225 12.79 -8.23 -8.83
N PRO A 226 11.91 -8.68 -9.74
CA PRO A 226 11.54 -10.10 -9.83
C PRO A 226 12.72 -10.95 -10.33
N THR A 227 13.02 -12.05 -9.64
CA THR A 227 14.14 -12.97 -9.98
C THR A 227 14.02 -13.55 -11.38
N LEU A 228 12.78 -13.82 -11.81
CA LEU A 228 12.48 -14.38 -13.13
C LEU A 228 12.10 -13.32 -14.16
N GLY A 229 12.34 -12.03 -13.86
CA GLY A 229 11.93 -10.91 -14.71
C GLY A 229 12.53 -10.94 -16.11
N LYS A 230 13.75 -11.48 -16.26
CA LYS A 230 14.42 -11.64 -17.56
C LYS A 230 13.70 -12.57 -18.54
N TYR A 231 12.78 -13.42 -18.06
CA TYR A 231 11.98 -14.32 -18.89
C TYR A 231 10.59 -13.75 -19.19
N THR A 232 10.29 -12.53 -18.75
CA THR A 232 9.02 -11.89 -19.05
C THR A 232 8.98 -11.47 -20.51
N THR A 233 7.93 -11.89 -21.21
CA THR A 233 7.71 -11.52 -22.61
C THR A 233 6.48 -10.63 -22.72
N LEU A 234 6.58 -9.65 -23.62
CA LEU A 234 5.55 -8.64 -23.87
C LEU A 234 5.12 -8.77 -25.33
N ASP A 235 3.83 -9.01 -25.55
CA ASP A 235 3.21 -9.00 -26.86
C ASP A 235 2.58 -7.63 -27.09
N ASP A 236 3.27 -6.78 -27.88
CA ASP A 236 2.79 -5.44 -28.23
C ASP A 236 1.48 -5.46 -29.03
N SER A 237 1.22 -6.53 -29.80
CA SER A 237 0.06 -6.62 -30.70
C SER A 237 -1.23 -6.95 -29.94
N GLU A 238 -1.14 -7.86 -28.96
CA GLU A 238 -2.28 -8.27 -28.14
C GLU A 238 -2.33 -7.61 -26.75
N GLN A 239 -1.33 -6.78 -26.41
CA GLN A 239 -1.12 -6.19 -25.09
C GLN A 239 -1.15 -7.24 -23.96
N ARG A 240 -0.42 -8.34 -24.18
CA ARG A 240 -0.32 -9.44 -23.22
C ARG A 240 1.07 -9.54 -22.61
N VAL A 241 1.10 -9.79 -21.31
CA VAL A 241 2.32 -10.01 -20.53
C VAL A 241 2.38 -11.47 -20.15
N THR A 242 3.47 -12.15 -20.50
CA THR A 242 3.72 -13.51 -20.05
C THR A 242 4.78 -13.51 -18.96
N LEU A 243 4.41 -14.01 -17.79
CA LEU A 243 5.25 -14.03 -16.59
C LEU A 243 5.63 -15.46 -16.21
N HIS A 244 6.86 -15.62 -15.70
CA HIS A 244 7.26 -16.83 -14.97
C HIS A 244 7.04 -16.59 -13.47
N VAL A 245 6.13 -17.36 -12.89
CA VAL A 245 5.63 -17.18 -11.53
C VAL A 245 5.68 -18.50 -10.75
N GLU A 246 5.65 -18.43 -9.43
CA GLU A 246 5.53 -19.61 -8.57
C GLU A 246 4.05 -19.89 -8.25
N ASP A 247 3.58 -21.10 -8.50
CA ASP A 247 2.25 -21.55 -8.08
C ASP A 247 2.17 -21.61 -6.56
N ILE A 248 1.17 -20.92 -6.00
CA ILE A 248 0.81 -21.00 -4.58
C ILE A 248 -0.31 -22.04 -4.42
N GLY A 249 -1.28 -22.06 -5.34
CA GLY A 249 -2.43 -22.94 -5.28
C GLY A 249 -3.71 -22.31 -5.82
N THR A 250 -4.85 -22.93 -5.49
CA THR A 250 -6.18 -22.46 -5.91
C THR A 250 -6.98 -21.98 -4.71
N VAL A 251 -7.69 -20.87 -4.85
CA VAL A 251 -8.58 -20.33 -3.81
C VAL A 251 -9.77 -21.26 -3.61
N SER A 252 -9.82 -21.94 -2.48
CA SER A 252 -10.84 -22.95 -2.15
C SER A 252 -11.94 -22.38 -1.27
N ILE A 253 -11.57 -21.53 -0.31
CA ILE A 253 -12.46 -20.89 0.67
C ILE A 253 -12.24 -19.39 0.63
N VAL A 254 -13.33 -18.62 0.65
CA VAL A 254 -13.29 -17.17 0.83
C VAL A 254 -14.00 -16.85 2.14
N GLY A 255 -13.23 -16.39 3.13
CA GLY A 255 -13.76 -15.95 4.40
C GLY A 255 -14.71 -14.76 4.22
N ARG A 256 -15.71 -14.66 5.08
CA ARG A 256 -16.63 -13.50 5.04
C ARG A 256 -15.85 -12.25 5.46
N PRO A 257 -16.02 -11.12 4.76
CA PRO A 257 -15.44 -9.86 5.21
C PRO A 257 -16.18 -9.42 6.47
N GLU A 258 -15.52 -9.45 7.62
CA GLU A 258 -16.12 -9.04 8.89
C GLU A 258 -16.38 -7.53 8.88
N LYS A 259 -17.64 -7.12 9.07
CA LYS A 259 -17.99 -5.73 9.33
C LYS A 259 -17.91 -5.49 10.82
N GLY A 260 -16.91 -4.73 11.28
CA GLY A 260 -16.75 -4.49 12.70
C GLY A 260 -15.51 -3.67 13.06
N SER A 261 -15.25 -3.61 14.35
CA SER A 261 -14.04 -3.02 14.91
C SER A 261 -12.78 -3.79 14.45
N MET A 262 -11.62 -3.17 14.62
CA MET A 262 -10.33 -3.78 14.34
C MET A 262 -10.15 -5.13 15.04
N ILE A 263 -10.57 -5.23 16.31
CA ILE A 263 -10.43 -6.47 17.09
C ILE A 263 -11.41 -7.57 16.62
N GLN A 264 -12.61 -7.21 16.15
CA GLN A 264 -13.54 -8.17 15.56
C GLN A 264 -12.99 -8.73 14.24
N ALA A 265 -12.42 -7.87 13.39
CA ALA A 265 -11.77 -8.33 12.16
C ALA A 265 -10.60 -9.29 12.46
N PHE A 266 -9.80 -8.99 13.49
CA PHE A 266 -8.72 -9.88 13.93
C PHE A 266 -9.27 -11.20 14.49
N SER A 267 -10.34 -11.17 15.30
CA SER A 267 -10.99 -12.35 15.86
C SER A 267 -11.37 -13.37 14.79
N SER A 268 -12.07 -12.92 13.74
CA SER A 268 -12.55 -13.81 12.69
C SER A 268 -11.43 -14.30 11.79
N ALA A 269 -10.48 -13.43 11.45
CA ALA A 269 -9.35 -13.82 10.62
C ALA A 269 -8.41 -14.79 11.37
N ALA A 270 -8.20 -14.62 12.68
CA ALA A 270 -7.43 -15.55 13.50
C ALA A 270 -8.14 -16.90 13.65
N LYS A 271 -9.45 -16.91 13.88
CA LYS A 271 -10.23 -18.16 13.96
C LYS A 271 -10.19 -18.92 12.63
N LEU A 272 -10.38 -18.23 11.51
CA LEU A 272 -10.30 -18.86 10.19
C LEU A 272 -8.89 -19.38 9.88
N ALA A 273 -7.83 -18.67 10.29
CA ALA A 273 -6.46 -19.15 10.15
C ALA A 273 -6.22 -20.43 10.97
N LEU A 274 -6.75 -20.51 12.19
CA LEU A 274 -6.70 -21.71 13.03
C LEU A 274 -7.43 -22.89 12.38
N GLU A 275 -8.60 -22.66 11.79
CA GLU A 275 -9.38 -23.72 11.13
C GLU A 275 -8.70 -24.27 9.87
N ILE A 276 -8.00 -23.41 9.13
CA ILE A 276 -7.33 -23.80 7.87
C ILE A 276 -5.97 -24.45 8.14
N ASP A 277 -5.12 -23.81 8.95
CA ASP A 277 -3.73 -24.22 9.14
C ASP A 277 -3.56 -25.23 10.29
N GLY A 278 -4.52 -25.27 11.22
CA GLY A 278 -4.54 -26.21 12.35
C GLY A 278 -4.04 -25.61 13.68
N PRO A 279 -4.10 -26.41 14.76
CA PRO A 279 -3.87 -25.93 16.12
C PRO A 279 -2.41 -25.93 16.57
N ASP A 280 -1.47 -26.38 15.73
CA ASP A 280 -0.04 -26.27 16.06
C ASP A 280 0.38 -24.80 16.16
N VAL A 281 1.06 -24.43 17.25
CA VAL A 281 1.43 -23.03 17.52
C VAL A 281 2.28 -22.44 16.40
N LYS A 282 3.23 -23.20 15.85
CA LYS A 282 4.14 -22.69 14.81
C LYS A 282 3.40 -22.50 13.50
N ASP A 283 2.58 -23.47 13.10
CA ASP A 283 1.77 -23.36 11.88
C ASP A 283 0.78 -22.18 11.99
N PHE A 284 0.12 -22.03 13.15
CA PHE A 284 -0.80 -20.93 13.42
C PHE A 284 -0.13 -19.55 13.35
N ILE A 285 1.04 -19.37 13.98
CA ILE A 285 1.78 -18.10 13.94
C ILE A 285 2.27 -17.79 12.52
N THR A 286 2.68 -18.81 11.77
CA THR A 286 3.05 -18.64 10.38
C THR A 286 1.84 -18.22 9.54
N ALA A 287 0.64 -18.76 9.82
CA ALA A 287 -0.62 -18.34 9.20
C ALA A 287 -0.99 -16.89 9.55
N LEU A 288 -0.75 -16.47 10.80
CA LEU A 288 -0.91 -15.06 11.19
C LEU A 288 0.06 -14.13 10.47
N GLY A 289 1.30 -14.57 10.22
CA GLY A 289 2.26 -13.83 9.37
C GLY A 289 1.73 -13.59 7.95
N ARG A 290 1.03 -14.59 7.37
CA ARG A 290 0.39 -14.50 6.05
C ARG A 290 -0.92 -13.67 6.03
N THR A 291 -1.52 -13.42 7.18
CA THR A 291 -2.85 -12.78 7.27
C THR A 291 -2.88 -11.44 7.97
N HIS A 292 -1.85 -11.08 8.75
CA HIS A 292 -1.81 -9.85 9.55
C HIS A 292 -0.44 -9.17 9.55
N THR A 293 0.53 -9.62 8.74
CA THR A 293 1.93 -9.21 8.84
C THR A 293 2.60 -9.56 10.17
N GLY A 294 3.89 -9.87 10.11
CA GLY A 294 4.69 -10.17 11.29
C GLY A 294 5.64 -11.33 11.03
N SER A 295 6.86 -11.19 11.54
CA SER A 295 7.81 -12.29 11.50
C SER A 295 7.36 -13.39 12.47
N ALA A 296 7.07 -14.57 11.91
CA ALA A 296 6.74 -15.75 12.71
C ALA A 296 7.85 -16.06 13.73
N SER A 297 9.12 -15.82 13.37
CA SER A 297 10.26 -16.03 14.28
C SER A 297 10.19 -15.09 15.49
N THR A 298 10.01 -13.78 15.25
CA THR A 298 9.94 -12.79 16.32
C THR A 298 8.74 -13.03 17.23
N THR A 299 7.60 -13.45 16.67
CA THR A 299 6.43 -13.79 17.48
C THR A 299 6.64 -15.05 18.31
N MET A 300 7.31 -16.08 17.78
CA MET A 300 7.69 -17.27 18.55
C MET A 300 8.65 -16.94 19.69
N GLU A 301 9.71 -16.16 19.42
CA GLU A 301 10.68 -15.71 20.43
C GLU A 301 9.98 -15.00 21.60
N ILE A 302 9.06 -14.07 21.29
CA ILE A 302 8.27 -13.36 22.30
C ILE A 302 7.41 -14.31 23.15
N LEU A 303 6.84 -15.36 22.55
CA LEU A 303 6.01 -16.33 23.29
C LEU A 303 6.85 -17.21 24.20
N GLU A 304 8.03 -17.61 23.75
CA GLU A 304 9.00 -18.39 24.53
C GLU A 304 9.50 -17.56 25.72
N GLU A 305 9.91 -16.31 25.51
CA GLU A 305 10.32 -15.39 26.57
C GLU A 305 9.21 -15.17 27.62
N LYS A 306 7.95 -15.10 27.18
CA LYS A 306 6.79 -14.94 28.08
C LYS A 306 6.31 -16.26 28.70
N ASN A 307 6.88 -17.41 28.34
CA ASN A 307 6.40 -18.74 28.74
C ASN A 307 4.92 -19.01 28.39
N GLU A 308 4.44 -18.48 27.26
CA GLU A 308 3.03 -18.52 26.85
C GLU A 308 2.74 -19.60 25.78
N VAL A 309 3.76 -20.29 25.27
CA VAL A 309 3.62 -21.31 24.21
C VAL A 309 2.63 -22.42 24.60
N ASN A 310 2.78 -23.01 25.80
CA ASN A 310 1.93 -24.10 26.26
C ASN A 310 0.47 -23.65 26.47
N ARG A 311 0.29 -22.44 27.01
CA ARG A 311 -1.04 -21.87 27.19
C ARG A 311 -1.71 -21.63 25.84
N LEU A 312 -1.00 -21.03 24.89
CA LEU A 312 -1.50 -20.83 23.54
C LEU A 312 -1.86 -22.15 22.86
N GLN A 313 -1.01 -23.17 22.96
CA GLN A 313 -1.30 -24.51 22.42
C GLN A 313 -2.61 -25.09 22.97
N GLY A 314 -2.84 -24.95 24.28
CA GLY A 314 -4.09 -25.39 24.92
C GLY A 314 -5.32 -24.65 24.39
N VAL A 315 -5.22 -23.33 24.19
CA VAL A 315 -6.30 -22.51 23.63
C VAL A 315 -6.59 -22.88 22.17
N LEU A 316 -5.55 -23.04 21.34
CA LEU A 316 -5.68 -23.43 19.94
C LEU A 316 -6.36 -24.79 19.80
N ASN A 317 -5.92 -25.80 20.57
CA ASN A 317 -6.54 -27.13 20.56
C ASN A 317 -8.03 -27.07 20.93
N ARG A 318 -8.39 -26.29 21.95
CA ARG A 318 -9.79 -26.15 22.38
C ARG A 318 -10.64 -25.47 21.30
N LEU A 319 -10.18 -24.36 20.73
CA LEU A 319 -10.93 -23.61 19.71
C LEU A 319 -10.99 -24.33 18.35
N TYR A 320 -9.96 -25.11 18.01
CA TYR A 320 -9.96 -25.93 16.80
C TYR A 320 -11.00 -27.05 16.87
N ASN A 321 -11.16 -27.66 18.06
CA ASN A 321 -12.16 -28.71 18.31
C ASN A 321 -13.57 -28.17 18.60
N SER A 322 -13.79 -26.85 18.50
CA SER A 322 -15.10 -26.18 18.67
C SER A 322 -15.53 -25.48 17.38
N PRO A 323 -15.97 -26.23 16.34
CA PRO A 323 -16.40 -25.65 15.07
C PRO A 323 -17.67 -24.79 15.18
N GLU A 324 -18.46 -24.97 16.24
CA GLU A 324 -19.65 -24.17 16.53
C GLU A 324 -19.36 -22.71 16.91
N VAL A 325 -18.10 -22.40 17.25
CA VAL A 325 -17.65 -21.06 17.62
C VAL A 325 -17.08 -20.38 16.38
N PRO A 326 -17.82 -19.47 15.70
CA PRO A 326 -17.41 -18.96 14.39
C PRO A 326 -16.28 -17.93 14.43
N THR A 327 -16.00 -17.37 15.61
CA THR A 327 -15.03 -16.28 15.81
C THR A 327 -14.29 -16.50 17.12
N TRP A 328 -13.06 -16.01 17.24
CA TRP A 328 -12.34 -16.03 18.51
C TRP A 328 -13.15 -15.30 19.60
N PRO A 329 -13.30 -15.86 20.82
CA PRO A 329 -14.07 -15.22 21.90
C PRO A 329 -13.64 -13.77 22.17
N LEU A 330 -14.61 -12.86 22.25
CA LEU A 330 -14.34 -11.43 22.49
C LEU A 330 -13.95 -11.13 23.94
N ASP A 331 -14.48 -11.90 24.87
CA ASP A 331 -14.33 -11.73 26.32
C ASP A 331 -13.82 -13.01 26.99
N GLY A 332 -13.41 -12.89 28.26
CA GLY A 332 -12.85 -13.99 29.05
C GLY A 332 -11.31 -14.05 29.06
N LYS A 333 -10.78 -15.04 29.77
CA LYS A 333 -9.33 -15.19 30.04
C LYS A 333 -8.51 -15.47 28.78
N ASP A 334 -9.10 -16.16 27.81
CA ASP A 334 -8.44 -16.55 26.54
C ASP A 334 -9.10 -15.82 25.35
N SER A 335 -9.51 -14.57 25.60
CA SER A 335 -10.15 -13.70 24.60
C SER A 335 -9.20 -13.28 23.48
N ILE A 336 -9.76 -12.70 22.43
CA ILE A 336 -9.00 -12.14 21.31
C ILE A 336 -8.06 -11.00 21.73
N LYS A 337 -8.41 -10.25 22.80
CA LYS A 337 -7.55 -9.22 23.37
C LYS A 337 -6.28 -9.84 23.97
N TRP A 338 -6.45 -10.92 24.74
CA TRP A 338 -5.31 -11.69 25.24
C TRP A 338 -4.43 -12.21 24.10
N LEU A 339 -5.03 -12.77 23.03
CA LEU A 339 -4.27 -13.23 21.87
C LEU A 339 -3.48 -12.08 21.22
N ALA A 340 -4.11 -10.92 21.02
CA ALA A 340 -3.44 -9.75 20.46
C ALA A 340 -2.27 -9.28 21.35
N ASP A 341 -2.42 -9.30 22.67
CA ASP A 341 -1.39 -8.88 23.62
C ASP A 341 -0.23 -9.87 23.72
N VAL A 342 -0.54 -11.18 23.70
CA VAL A 342 0.47 -12.23 23.84
C VAL A 342 1.39 -12.28 22.62
N LEU A 343 0.80 -12.10 21.42
CA LEU A 343 1.51 -12.00 20.13
C LEU A 343 2.12 -10.61 19.88
N SER A 344 1.93 -9.66 20.80
CA SER A 344 2.38 -8.25 20.67
C SER A 344 1.85 -7.58 19.38
N PHE A 345 0.58 -7.85 19.03
CA PHE A 345 -0.12 -7.26 17.88
C PHE A 345 -0.86 -5.97 18.26
N SER A 346 -1.32 -5.86 19.51
CA SER A 346 -1.96 -4.69 20.13
C SER A 346 -0.95 -3.71 20.76
N LYS A 347 0.34 -4.05 20.76
CA LYS A 347 1.41 -3.23 21.38
C LYS A 347 2.30 -2.62 20.31
N LEU A 348 2.79 -1.40 20.59
CA LEU A 348 3.78 -0.74 19.74
C LEU A 348 5.13 -1.47 19.90
N ARG A 349 5.72 -1.91 18.79
CA ARG A 349 7.04 -2.55 18.80
C ARG A 349 8.14 -1.49 18.62
N PRO A 350 9.37 -1.73 19.10
CA PRO A 350 10.48 -0.81 18.88
C PRO A 350 10.69 -0.52 17.38
N GLY A 351 10.69 0.77 17.01
CA GLY A 351 10.86 1.20 15.63
C GLY A 351 9.57 1.36 14.82
N ASP A 352 8.44 0.83 15.32
CA ASP A 352 7.14 1.00 14.68
C ASP A 352 6.46 2.32 15.09
N ASP A 353 5.59 2.82 14.21
CA ASP A 353 4.79 4.02 14.49
C ASP A 353 3.34 3.67 14.86
N GLN A 354 2.91 2.43 14.62
CA GLN A 354 1.58 1.90 14.91
C GLN A 354 1.71 0.47 15.46
N THR A 355 0.68 -0.01 16.16
CA THR A 355 0.56 -1.43 16.49
C THR A 355 0.31 -2.26 15.22
N VAL A 356 0.58 -3.56 15.24
CA VAL A 356 0.28 -4.44 14.09
C VAL A 356 -1.19 -4.34 13.70
N LEU A 357 -2.11 -4.38 14.67
CA LEU A 357 -3.54 -4.25 14.39
C LEU A 357 -3.90 -2.85 13.83
N GLY A 358 -3.26 -1.79 14.33
CA GLY A 358 -3.39 -0.42 13.84
C GLY A 358 -2.98 -0.30 12.37
N ASP A 359 -1.77 -0.77 12.04
CA ASP A 359 -1.24 -0.78 10.69
C ASP A 359 -2.08 -1.66 9.75
N ASN A 360 -2.61 -2.79 10.24
CA ASN A 360 -3.56 -3.63 9.50
C ASN A 360 -4.87 -2.91 9.16
N ALA A 361 -5.40 -2.13 10.09
CA ALA A 361 -6.65 -1.42 9.89
C ALA A 361 -6.50 -0.18 9.01
N ALA A 362 -5.29 0.38 8.94
CA ALA A 362 -4.98 1.59 8.19
C ALA A 362 -4.17 1.26 6.92
N ARG A 363 -2.84 1.24 7.02
CA ARG A 363 -1.92 1.08 5.88
C ARG A 363 -2.20 -0.21 5.13
N PHE A 364 -2.08 -1.37 5.77
CA PHE A 364 -2.23 -2.66 5.09
C PHE A 364 -3.68 -2.97 4.71
N GLY A 365 -4.66 -2.38 5.40
CA GLY A 365 -6.06 -2.41 4.97
C GLY A 365 -6.21 -1.75 3.60
N THR A 366 -5.58 -0.58 3.40
CA THR A 366 -5.56 0.09 2.10
C THR A 366 -4.82 -0.74 1.04
N ILE A 367 -3.64 -1.29 1.37
CA ILE A 367 -2.86 -2.09 0.42
C ILE A 367 -3.62 -3.39 0.04
N HIS A 368 -4.39 -3.99 0.95
CA HIS A 368 -5.26 -5.13 0.65
C HIS A 368 -6.66 -4.73 0.11
N CYS A 369 -6.86 -3.48 -0.30
CA CYS A 369 -8.11 -3.03 -0.92
C CYS A 369 -9.35 -3.09 -0.02
N ARG A 370 -9.22 -2.86 1.30
CA ARG A 370 -10.37 -2.78 2.24
C ARG A 370 -11.47 -1.88 1.68
N PRO A 371 -12.76 -2.29 1.71
CA PRO A 371 -13.34 -3.46 2.40
C PRO A 371 -13.32 -4.78 1.61
N TYR A 372 -12.58 -4.86 0.50
CA TYR A 372 -12.43 -6.07 -0.30
C TYR A 372 -11.16 -6.85 0.04
N ASP A 373 -10.64 -6.67 1.25
CA ASP A 373 -9.65 -7.57 1.82
C ASP A 373 -10.35 -8.80 2.41
N TYR A 374 -9.88 -9.98 2.04
CA TYR A 374 -10.43 -11.25 2.50
C TYR A 374 -9.32 -12.12 3.07
N THR A 375 -9.64 -12.89 4.11
CA THR A 375 -8.87 -14.08 4.46
C THR A 375 -9.41 -15.24 3.63
N VAL A 376 -8.55 -15.92 2.89
CA VAL A 376 -8.91 -17.02 1.99
C VAL A 376 -8.10 -18.26 2.35
N GLY A 377 -8.67 -19.43 2.11
CA GLY A 377 -7.97 -20.70 2.13
C GLY A 377 -7.51 -21.07 0.73
N ILE A 378 -6.20 -21.22 0.53
CA ILE A 378 -5.59 -21.59 -0.75
C ILE A 378 -5.08 -23.02 -0.64
N THR A 379 -5.58 -23.91 -1.50
CA THR A 379 -5.13 -25.30 -1.58
C THR A 379 -3.92 -25.38 -2.50
N CYS A 380 -2.78 -25.79 -1.95
CA CYS A 380 -1.56 -26.01 -2.70
C CYS A 380 -1.71 -27.18 -3.67
N THR A 381 -1.33 -26.99 -4.94
CA THR A 381 -1.41 -28.06 -5.96
C THR A 381 -0.40 -29.18 -5.74
N GLY A 382 0.70 -28.91 -5.02
CA GLY A 382 1.76 -29.88 -4.77
C GLY A 382 1.45 -30.81 -3.60
N CYS A 383 1.14 -30.25 -2.42
CA CYS A 383 0.93 -31.05 -1.20
C CYS A 383 -0.54 -31.26 -0.83
N GLY A 384 -1.49 -30.62 -1.54
CA GLY A 384 -2.93 -30.74 -1.27
C GLY A 384 -3.41 -30.07 0.02
N ARG A 385 -2.50 -29.59 0.88
CA ARG A 385 -2.85 -28.84 2.09
C ARG A 385 -3.41 -27.47 1.75
N MET A 386 -4.32 -26.99 2.59
CA MET A 386 -4.87 -25.64 2.53
C MET A 386 -4.12 -24.73 3.51
N PHE A 387 -3.91 -23.48 3.13
CA PHE A 387 -3.25 -22.48 3.97
C PHE A 387 -4.01 -21.15 3.92
N ALA A 388 -4.10 -20.47 5.05
CA ALA A 388 -4.74 -19.17 5.16
C ALA A 388 -3.81 -18.06 4.63
N HIS A 389 -4.40 -17.18 3.83
CA HIS A 389 -3.75 -15.99 3.29
C HIS A 389 -4.68 -14.79 3.33
N LYS A 390 -4.12 -13.59 3.50
CA LYS A 390 -4.84 -12.36 3.23
C LYS A 390 -4.65 -11.92 1.79
N VAL A 391 -5.74 -11.53 1.15
CA VAL A 391 -5.76 -11.08 -0.24
C VAL A 391 -6.60 -9.82 -0.38
N GLY A 392 -6.21 -8.95 -1.31
CA GLY A 392 -7.09 -7.89 -1.80
C GLY A 392 -7.77 -8.35 -3.07
N SER A 393 -9.10 -8.37 -3.07
CA SER A 393 -9.90 -8.75 -4.24
C SER A 393 -10.26 -7.54 -5.08
N SER A 394 -10.30 -7.74 -6.39
CA SER A 394 -10.87 -6.81 -7.38
C SER A 394 -12.19 -7.32 -7.96
N VAL A 395 -12.64 -8.50 -7.54
CA VAL A 395 -13.87 -9.16 -7.99
C VAL A 395 -14.74 -9.59 -6.80
N LEU A 396 -15.96 -10.08 -7.08
CA LEU A 396 -16.85 -10.60 -6.03
C LEU A 396 -16.27 -11.89 -5.41
N PRO A 397 -16.60 -12.20 -4.14
CA PRO A 397 -16.16 -13.44 -3.50
C PRO A 397 -16.47 -14.71 -4.30
N THR A 398 -17.57 -14.73 -5.05
CA THR A 398 -17.99 -15.84 -5.92
C THR A 398 -17.05 -16.04 -7.10
N GLU A 399 -16.50 -14.96 -7.65
CA GLU A 399 -15.53 -14.98 -8.75
C GLU A 399 -14.11 -15.25 -8.24
N LEU A 400 -13.80 -14.81 -7.01
CA LEU A 400 -12.53 -15.07 -6.34
C LEU A 400 -12.31 -16.56 -6.07
N ARG A 401 -13.40 -17.31 -5.83
CA ARG A 401 -13.34 -18.77 -5.67
C ARG A 401 -12.84 -19.41 -6.97
N ASN A 402 -11.92 -20.37 -6.84
CA ASN A 402 -11.21 -21.02 -7.93
C ASN A 402 -10.21 -20.14 -8.68
N ALA A 403 -9.96 -18.90 -8.25
CA ALA A 403 -8.83 -18.13 -8.76
C ALA A 403 -7.52 -18.85 -8.42
N LYS A 404 -6.57 -18.85 -9.36
CA LYS A 404 -5.22 -19.37 -9.14
C LYS A 404 -4.36 -18.30 -8.50
N ALA A 405 -3.66 -18.66 -7.45
CA ALA A 405 -2.75 -17.78 -6.72
C ALA A 405 -1.32 -18.04 -7.17
N TYR A 406 -0.65 -16.97 -7.59
CA TYR A 406 0.72 -17.01 -8.08
C TYR A 406 1.58 -16.01 -7.32
N ARG A 407 2.78 -16.42 -6.93
CA ARG A 407 3.81 -15.54 -6.38
C ARG A 407 4.71 -15.04 -7.49
N ILE A 408 5.14 -13.78 -7.41
CA ILE A 408 6.18 -13.22 -8.28
C ILE A 408 7.51 -13.31 -7.52
N PRO A 409 8.39 -14.30 -7.81
CA PRO A 409 9.56 -14.56 -6.99
C PRO A 409 10.56 -13.40 -7.03
N GLY A 410 11.17 -13.07 -5.90
CA GLY A 410 12.15 -12.01 -5.72
C GLY A 410 11.59 -10.59 -5.66
N LEU A 411 10.37 -10.36 -6.15
CA LEU A 411 9.76 -9.04 -6.16
C LEU A 411 9.50 -8.56 -4.73
N LYS A 412 10.02 -7.38 -4.39
CA LYS A 412 9.81 -6.72 -3.11
C LYS A 412 9.61 -5.23 -3.32
N TYR A 413 8.52 -4.71 -2.77
CA TYR A 413 8.31 -3.28 -2.53
C TYR A 413 8.54 -2.93 -1.05
N LEU A 414 8.67 -1.62 -0.76
CA LEU A 414 8.95 -1.10 0.57
C LEU A 414 8.00 -1.64 1.66
N CYS A 415 6.71 -1.76 1.35
CA CYS A 415 5.67 -2.20 2.30
C CYS A 415 5.26 -3.67 2.09
N SER A 416 6.16 -4.50 1.56
CA SER A 416 5.93 -5.92 1.35
C SER A 416 7.13 -6.77 1.78
N GLU A 417 6.87 -8.04 2.04
CA GLU A 417 7.93 -9.01 2.31
C GLU A 417 8.63 -9.45 1.02
N LYS A 418 9.90 -9.85 1.15
CA LYS A 418 10.58 -10.55 0.06
C LYS A 418 9.80 -11.83 -0.21
N ASP A 419 9.52 -12.13 -1.48
CA ASP A 419 8.68 -13.27 -1.88
C ASP A 419 7.24 -13.20 -1.30
N GLY A 420 6.81 -12.01 -0.86
CA GLY A 420 5.47 -11.75 -0.35
C GLY A 420 4.49 -11.25 -1.40
N LEU A 421 4.95 -10.89 -2.60
CA LEU A 421 4.09 -10.40 -3.67
C LEU A 421 3.48 -11.54 -4.48
N GLY A 422 2.16 -11.54 -4.57
CA GLY A 422 1.40 -12.45 -5.41
C GLY A 422 0.22 -11.81 -6.10
N ILE A 423 -0.28 -12.49 -7.12
CA ILE A 423 -1.46 -12.14 -7.91
C ILE A 423 -2.45 -13.30 -7.89
N LEU A 424 -3.73 -12.97 -7.88
CA LEU A 424 -4.82 -13.92 -8.09
C LEU A 424 -5.27 -13.79 -9.53
N VAL A 425 -5.38 -14.92 -10.23
CA VAL A 425 -5.65 -14.97 -11.67
C VAL A 425 -6.88 -15.81 -11.95
N GLN A 426 -7.78 -15.29 -12.77
CA GLN A 426 -8.91 -16.03 -13.34
C GLN A 426 -8.89 -15.85 -14.86
N GLY A 427 -8.75 -16.96 -15.58
CA GLY A 427 -8.47 -16.92 -17.02
C GLY A 427 -7.17 -16.17 -17.30
N ASN A 428 -7.27 -15.02 -17.98
CA ASN A 428 -6.13 -14.14 -18.30
C ASN A 428 -6.18 -12.78 -17.57
N LYS A 429 -7.00 -12.67 -16.51
CA LYS A 429 -7.19 -11.44 -15.75
C LYS A 429 -6.64 -11.57 -14.34
N ILE A 430 -6.00 -10.52 -13.86
CA ILE A 430 -5.68 -10.37 -12.44
C ILE A 430 -6.95 -9.94 -11.72
N VAL A 431 -7.41 -10.78 -10.80
CA VAL A 431 -8.65 -10.58 -10.01
C VAL A 431 -8.38 -10.22 -8.56
N GLY A 432 -7.11 -10.15 -8.17
CA GLY A 432 -6.70 -9.73 -6.84
C GLY A 432 -5.18 -9.78 -6.66
N ARG A 433 -4.71 -9.37 -5.50
CA ARG A 433 -3.29 -9.35 -5.13
C ARG A 433 -3.06 -9.82 -3.71
N MET A 434 -1.83 -10.25 -3.46
CA MET A 434 -1.33 -10.73 -2.18
C MET A 434 -0.02 -10.01 -1.85
N ILE A 435 0.16 -9.61 -0.60
CA ILE A 435 1.33 -8.79 -0.19
C ILE A 435 2.16 -9.49 0.90
N TRP A 436 1.54 -10.50 1.52
CA TRP A 436 2.15 -11.48 2.42
C TRP A 436 1.96 -12.89 1.88
N ALA A 437 2.16 -13.06 0.57
CA ALA A 437 2.18 -14.34 -0.14
C ALA A 437 3.41 -15.18 0.23
N THR A 438 3.89 -15.09 1.47
CA THR A 438 5.06 -15.84 1.91
C THR A 438 4.78 -17.35 1.78
N PRO A 439 5.84 -18.15 1.57
CA PRO A 439 5.70 -19.58 1.31
C PRO A 439 5.00 -20.28 2.48
N ALA A 440 3.88 -20.95 2.19
CA ALA A 440 3.15 -21.71 3.20
C ALA A 440 3.63 -23.16 3.34
N CYS A 441 4.31 -23.68 2.32
CA CYS A 441 4.94 -25.00 2.33
C CYS A 441 6.21 -25.02 1.46
N SER A 442 6.87 -26.18 1.42
CA SER A 442 8.09 -26.39 0.62
C SER A 442 7.84 -26.56 -0.88
N CYS A 443 6.59 -26.68 -1.33
CA CYS A 443 6.26 -26.82 -2.74
C CYS A 443 6.62 -25.53 -3.50
N ARG A 444 7.48 -25.67 -4.52
CA ARG A 444 7.92 -24.58 -5.40
C ARG A 444 7.79 -25.03 -6.84
N LYS A 445 6.62 -24.81 -7.44
CA LYS A 445 6.38 -25.10 -8.84
C LYS A 445 6.36 -23.78 -9.61
N THR A 446 7.25 -23.65 -10.59
CA THR A 446 7.21 -22.51 -11.52
C THR A 446 6.20 -22.79 -12.63
N GLU A 447 5.34 -21.83 -12.92
CA GLU A 447 4.40 -21.84 -14.03
C GLU A 447 4.61 -20.61 -14.91
N VAL A 448 4.13 -20.71 -16.15
CA VAL A 448 4.08 -19.59 -17.11
C VAL A 448 2.62 -19.14 -17.20
N VAL A 449 2.38 -17.85 -16.98
CA VAL A 449 1.04 -17.26 -17.02
C VAL A 449 1.01 -16.11 -18.01
N THR A 450 0.00 -16.08 -18.88
CA THR A 450 -0.20 -14.97 -19.83
C THR A 450 -1.39 -14.15 -19.38
N LEU A 451 -1.14 -12.86 -19.13
CA LEU A 451 -2.07 -11.93 -18.51
C LEU A 451 -2.36 -10.77 -19.46
N ARG A 452 -3.58 -10.25 -19.40
CA ARG A 452 -3.91 -8.96 -20.00
C ARG A 452 -3.57 -7.83 -19.03
N MET A 453 -3.32 -6.65 -19.58
CA MET A 453 -3.24 -5.43 -18.78
C MET A 453 -4.51 -5.24 -17.96
N PRO A 454 -4.40 -4.85 -16.67
CA PRO A 454 -5.56 -4.50 -15.88
C PRO A 454 -6.38 -3.38 -16.51
N GLU A 455 -7.68 -3.36 -16.26
CA GLU A 455 -8.47 -2.19 -16.57
C GLU A 455 -8.11 -1.09 -15.56
N PHE A 456 -7.45 -0.01 -15.99
CA PHE A 456 -7.08 1.05 -15.06
C PHE A 456 -8.27 1.92 -14.72
N PHE A 457 -8.39 2.27 -13.45
CA PHE A 457 -9.31 3.31 -13.03
C PHE A 457 -8.89 4.66 -13.64
N LEU A 458 -9.81 5.32 -14.33
CA LEU A 458 -9.60 6.67 -14.88
C LEU A 458 -10.41 7.68 -14.06
N PRO A 459 -9.82 8.83 -13.68
CA PRO A 459 -10.56 9.90 -13.00
C PRO A 459 -11.87 10.27 -13.69
N SER A 460 -12.92 10.52 -12.91
CA SER A 460 -14.18 11.04 -13.48
C SER A 460 -13.97 12.38 -14.17
N ALA A 461 -13.10 13.23 -13.62
CA ALA A 461 -12.64 14.48 -14.25
C ALA A 461 -11.95 14.25 -15.61
N PHE A 462 -11.42 13.03 -15.82
CA PHE A 462 -10.80 12.59 -17.07
C PHE A 462 -11.70 11.67 -17.91
N SER A 463 -12.88 11.33 -17.41
CA SER A 463 -13.93 10.64 -18.17
C SER A 463 -14.56 11.67 -19.09
N ILE A 464 -14.59 11.38 -20.39
CA ILE A 464 -15.37 12.20 -21.34
C ILE A 464 -16.81 11.70 -21.27
N ASN A 465 -17.75 12.62 -21.46
CA ASN A 465 -18.99 12.31 -22.17
C ASN A 465 -18.71 11.65 -23.52
#